data_AF-A0A6A4W996-F1
#
_entry.id   AF-A0A6A4W996-F1
#
_cell.length_a   1.000
_cell.length_b   1.000
_cell.length_c   1.000
_cell.angle_alpha   90.00
_cell.angle_beta   90.00
_cell.angle_gamma   90.00
#
_symmetry.space_group_name_H-M   'P 1'
#
loop_
_entity.id
_entity.type
_entity.pdbx_description
1 polymer ?
#
loop_
_entity_poly.entity_id
_entity_poly.type
_entity_poly.pdbx_seq_one_letter_code
_entity_poly.pdbx_strand_id
1 'polypeptide(L)'
;MFESNRYVAYNPTSLERNYKHELLTEHDLGVTIDLIDPDRYTAEHGGELDPADERLLEEDSLAPQDFKRSRHHAKNVSWLRRTEYISTEITRFQPTTMDKIESKVGFSIKKQMEDNMYMDRESQIAAIEKTFEDVKKPVLKHYSKPGVTAVAEMPVFPDFDLWKFPCAQVIFDSDPAPQNIPAHEQVEVMSQAMIRGVMDEFEEQFVAYFLPSEETLVKRKEDSEAGVEYRDDVEYDYVMHREYNWNVKNKASKGYEENYFFITRDDKVFYNDLETR
;
A
#
# COMPACT_ATOMS: atom_id res chain seq x y z
N MET A 1 -29.46 70.53 25.55
CA MET A 1 -29.54 71.17 24.21
C MET A 1 -30.10 70.14 23.27
N PHE A 2 -31.28 70.38 22.69
CA PHE A 2 -31.83 69.52 21.65
C PHE A 2 -31.20 69.91 20.32
N GLU A 3 -30.72 68.95 19.54
CA GLU A 3 -30.20 69.21 18.20
C GLU A 3 -31.31 69.76 17.30
N SER A 4 -31.08 70.97 16.78
CA SER A 4 -32.03 71.71 15.96
C SER A 4 -31.93 71.32 14.48
N ASN A 5 -31.83 70.03 14.17
CA ASN A 5 -31.93 69.54 12.80
C ASN A 5 -33.34 69.00 12.53
N ARG A 6 -34.10 69.77 11.73
CA ARG A 6 -35.46 69.45 11.27
C ARG A 6 -35.53 68.33 10.21
N TYR A 7 -34.41 67.65 9.97
CA TYR A 7 -34.29 66.61 8.96
C TYR A 7 -33.87 65.29 9.63
N VAL A 8 -34.62 64.23 9.33
CA VAL A 8 -34.28 62.86 9.73
C VAL A 8 -33.54 62.22 8.56
N ALA A 9 -32.36 61.64 8.82
CA ALA A 9 -31.64 60.86 7.81
C ALA A 9 -32.53 59.67 7.42
N TYR A 10 -32.95 59.62 6.15
CA TYR A 10 -33.82 58.57 5.65
C TYR A 10 -33.07 57.23 5.69
N ASN A 11 -33.53 56.33 6.55
CA ASN A 11 -33.07 54.96 6.61
C ASN A 11 -34.25 54.08 6.22
N PRO A 12 -34.19 53.39 5.06
CA PRO A 12 -35.32 52.59 4.59
C PRO A 12 -35.64 51.50 5.60
N THR A 13 -36.91 51.44 6.00
CA THR A 13 -37.36 50.53 7.04
C THR A 13 -37.37 49.08 6.55
N SER A 14 -37.31 48.11 7.47
CA SER A 14 -37.43 46.69 7.11
C SER A 14 -38.75 46.39 6.40
N LEU A 15 -39.80 47.16 6.68
CA LEU A 15 -41.09 47.04 6.01
C LEU A 15 -41.01 47.47 4.55
N GLU A 16 -40.34 48.58 4.25
CA GLU A 16 -40.13 49.05 2.87
C GLU A 16 -39.29 48.06 2.06
N ARG A 17 -38.25 47.48 2.66
CA ARG A 17 -37.36 46.53 1.97
C ARG A 17 -37.99 45.17 1.72
N ASN A 18 -38.87 44.73 2.62
CA ASN A 18 -39.54 43.42 2.53
C ASN A 18 -40.89 43.51 1.81
N TYR A 19 -41.32 44.71 1.40
CA TYR A 19 -42.56 44.87 0.65
C TYR A 19 -42.38 44.25 -0.74
N LYS A 20 -43.20 43.23 -1.05
CA LYS A 20 -43.25 42.62 -2.37
C LYS A 20 -44.10 43.50 -3.27
N HIS A 21 -43.44 44.27 -4.12
CA HIS A 21 -44.13 45.04 -5.15
C HIS A 21 -44.79 44.10 -6.15
N GLU A 22 -46.07 44.35 -6.41
CA GLU A 22 -46.80 43.66 -7.46
C GLU A 22 -46.26 44.09 -8.83
N LEU A 23 -46.05 43.12 -9.72
CA LEU A 23 -45.62 43.39 -11.09
C LEU A 23 -46.81 43.97 -11.86
N LEU A 24 -46.79 45.28 -12.10
CA LEU A 24 -47.79 45.98 -12.91
C LEU A 24 -47.53 45.70 -14.39
N THR A 25 -47.88 44.50 -14.85
CA THR A 25 -47.79 44.11 -16.25
C THR A 25 -49.06 44.47 -17.02
N GLU A 26 -48.95 44.54 -18.35
CA GLU A 26 -50.11 44.67 -19.23
C GLU A 26 -51.04 43.45 -19.09
N HIS A 27 -52.27 43.56 -19.60
CA HIS A 27 -53.27 42.49 -19.50
C HIS A 27 -52.76 41.13 -20.01
N ASP A 28 -51.89 41.18 -21.03
CA ASP A 28 -51.30 39.98 -21.66
C ASP A 28 -50.02 39.51 -20.96
N LEU A 29 -49.73 40.02 -19.75
CA LEU A 29 -48.56 39.68 -18.93
C LEU A 29 -47.21 39.88 -19.65
N GLY A 30 -47.19 40.72 -20.69
CA GLY A 30 -46.02 40.96 -21.54
C GLY A 30 -45.78 39.89 -22.61
N VAL A 31 -46.72 38.96 -22.83
CA VAL A 31 -46.63 37.90 -23.84
C VAL A 31 -47.57 38.22 -25.00
N THR A 32 -47.04 38.79 -26.08
CA THR A 32 -47.82 39.09 -27.29
C THR A 32 -47.99 37.84 -28.15
N ILE A 33 -49.24 37.42 -28.38
CA ILE A 33 -49.56 36.30 -29.28
C ILE A 33 -49.75 36.83 -30.70
N ASP A 34 -48.84 36.44 -31.60
CA ASP A 34 -48.86 36.83 -33.00
C ASP A 34 -49.58 35.77 -33.83
N LEU A 35 -50.74 36.11 -34.39
CA LEU A 35 -51.54 35.16 -35.19
C LEU A 35 -51.32 35.34 -36.70
N ILE A 36 -50.44 36.26 -37.10
CA ILE A 36 -50.22 36.62 -38.51
C ILE A 36 -49.15 35.72 -39.12
N ASP A 37 -48.09 35.42 -38.35
CA ASP A 37 -46.99 34.57 -38.78
C ASP A 37 -47.11 33.16 -38.17
N PRO A 38 -47.53 32.13 -38.95
CA PRO A 38 -47.64 30.77 -38.46
C PRO A 38 -46.28 30.12 -38.17
N ASP A 39 -45.19 30.59 -38.79
CA ASP A 39 -43.85 29.98 -38.67
C ASP A 39 -43.21 30.31 -37.30
N ARG A 40 -43.66 31.38 -36.63
CA ARG A 40 -43.16 31.80 -35.32
C ARG A 40 -43.40 30.78 -34.20
N TYR A 41 -44.41 29.92 -34.37
CA TYR A 41 -44.83 28.93 -33.36
C TYR A 41 -44.65 27.49 -33.85
N THR A 42 -44.08 27.27 -35.05
CA THR A 42 -43.81 25.91 -35.53
C THR A 42 -42.69 25.29 -34.69
N ALA A 43 -43.04 24.32 -33.86
CA ALA A 43 -42.07 23.57 -33.07
C ALA A 43 -41.28 22.61 -33.95
N GLU A 44 -39.96 22.79 -34.05
CA GLU A 44 -39.08 21.78 -34.62
C GLU A 44 -39.17 20.50 -33.78
N HIS A 45 -39.55 19.40 -34.39
CA HIS A 45 -39.70 18.13 -33.69
C HIS A 45 -38.32 17.54 -33.36
N GLY A 46 -37.96 17.56 -32.08
CA GLY A 46 -36.73 16.91 -31.57
C GLY A 46 -35.65 17.83 -31.02
N GLY A 47 -35.92 19.12 -30.80
CA GLY A 47 -34.99 20.00 -30.08
C GLY A 47 -34.82 19.58 -28.61
N GLU A 48 -33.58 19.55 -28.12
CA GLU A 48 -33.31 19.43 -26.69
C GLU A 48 -33.68 20.75 -25.99
N LEU A 49 -34.37 20.66 -24.85
CA LEU A 49 -34.68 21.83 -24.02
C LEU A 49 -33.40 22.31 -23.32
N ASP A 50 -33.26 23.62 -23.14
CA ASP A 50 -32.17 24.14 -22.31
C ASP A 50 -32.39 23.71 -20.84
N PRO A 51 -31.34 23.31 -20.10
CA PRO A 51 -31.46 22.93 -18.70
C PRO A 51 -32.08 24.00 -17.79
N ALA A 52 -31.93 25.29 -18.13
CA ALA A 52 -32.57 26.38 -17.38
C ALA A 52 -34.10 26.38 -17.59
N ASP A 53 -34.56 26.11 -18.81
CA ASP A 53 -35.98 26.02 -19.15
C ASP A 53 -36.60 24.75 -18.59
N GLU A 54 -35.86 23.64 -18.61
CA GLU A 54 -36.31 22.37 -18.03
C GLU A 54 -36.59 22.51 -16.53
N ARG A 55 -35.74 23.29 -15.82
CA ARG A 55 -35.92 23.58 -14.40
C ARG A 55 -37.17 24.40 -14.09
N LEU A 56 -37.66 25.22 -15.04
CA LEU A 56 -38.90 25.99 -14.88
C LEU A 56 -40.15 25.11 -15.03
N LEU A 57 -40.01 23.92 -15.63
CA LEU A 57 -41.07 22.93 -15.76
C LEU A 57 -41.20 22.02 -14.52
N GLU A 58 -40.24 22.06 -13.60
CA GLU A 58 -40.31 21.32 -12.34
C GLU A 58 -41.46 21.87 -11.47
N GLU A 59 -42.41 21.01 -11.07
CA GLU A 59 -43.40 21.39 -10.06
C GLU A 59 -42.71 21.59 -8.70
N ASP A 60 -43.08 22.66 -7.99
CA ASP A 60 -42.58 22.93 -6.64
C ASP A 60 -42.86 21.72 -5.73
N SER A 61 -41.79 20.99 -5.40
CA SER A 61 -41.89 19.79 -4.56
C SER A 61 -42.51 20.15 -3.21
N LEU A 62 -43.69 19.61 -2.92
CA LEU A 62 -44.44 19.84 -1.68
C LEU A 62 -43.73 19.33 -0.40
N ALA A 63 -42.54 18.73 -0.51
CA ALA A 63 -41.78 18.17 0.60
C ALA A 63 -40.37 18.78 0.79
N PRO A 64 -40.22 20.10 0.99
CA PRO A 64 -38.92 20.72 1.26
C PRO A 64 -38.27 20.27 2.59
N GLN A 65 -39.04 19.59 3.48
CA GLN A 65 -38.50 19.07 4.74
C GLN A 65 -37.57 17.86 4.56
N ASP A 66 -37.80 17.01 3.57
CA ASP A 66 -37.02 15.78 3.41
C ASP A 66 -35.59 16.04 2.90
N PHE A 67 -35.37 17.11 2.16
CA PHE A 67 -34.03 17.54 1.72
C PHE A 67 -33.11 17.92 2.88
N LYS A 68 -33.65 18.50 3.96
CA LYS A 68 -32.86 18.79 5.17
C LYS A 68 -32.60 17.51 5.96
N ARG A 69 -33.60 16.64 6.08
CA ARG A 69 -33.50 15.35 6.80
C ARG A 69 -32.45 14.43 6.18
N SER A 70 -32.42 14.27 4.86
CA SER A 70 -31.44 13.42 4.16
C SER A 70 -29.99 13.85 4.37
N ARG A 71 -29.70 15.16 4.39
CA ARG A 71 -28.36 15.70 4.67
C ARG A 71 -27.83 15.34 6.06
N HIS A 72 -28.71 15.19 7.05
CA HIS A 72 -28.29 14.82 8.40
C HIS A 72 -28.07 13.32 8.56
N HIS A 73 -28.83 12.47 7.85
CA HIS A 73 -28.65 11.02 7.87
C HIS A 73 -27.41 10.53 7.11
N ALA A 74 -26.89 11.32 6.17
CA ALA A 74 -25.65 11.02 5.45
C ALA A 74 -24.37 11.43 6.22
N LYS A 75 -24.48 12.01 7.42
CA LYS A 75 -23.30 12.39 8.21
C LYS A 75 -22.68 11.16 8.85
N ASN A 76 -21.46 10.83 8.40
CA ASN A 76 -20.65 9.82 9.07
C ASN A 76 -20.20 10.32 10.44
N VAL A 77 -20.51 9.57 11.49
CA VAL A 77 -20.09 9.88 12.86
C VAL A 77 -19.22 8.75 13.39
N SER A 78 -18.13 9.09 14.07
CA SER A 78 -17.08 8.12 14.48
C SER A 78 -17.54 7.03 15.43
N TRP A 79 -18.64 7.24 16.14
CA TRP A 79 -19.20 6.32 17.13
C TRP A 79 -20.34 5.44 16.61
N LEU A 80 -20.82 5.69 15.39
CA LEU A 80 -21.91 4.92 14.79
C LEU A 80 -21.38 4.12 13.59
N ARG A 81 -21.28 2.79 13.75
CA ARG A 81 -20.92 1.89 12.64
C ARG A 81 -22.12 1.61 11.75
N ARG A 82 -21.85 1.35 10.46
CA ARG A 82 -22.88 0.83 9.55
C ARG A 82 -23.29 -0.58 10.01
N THR A 83 -24.55 -0.89 9.87
CA THR A 83 -25.08 -2.22 10.14
C THR A 83 -24.51 -3.22 9.13
N GLU A 84 -23.81 -4.25 9.60
CA GLU A 84 -23.41 -5.40 8.78
C GLU A 84 -24.50 -6.46 8.82
N TYR A 85 -24.91 -6.95 7.65
CA TYR A 85 -25.82 -8.09 7.55
C TYR A 85 -25.03 -9.39 7.67
N ILE A 86 -25.59 -10.38 8.34
CA ILE A 86 -24.98 -11.71 8.48
C ILE A 86 -25.05 -12.41 7.12
N SER A 87 -23.91 -12.51 6.43
CA SER A 87 -23.73 -13.32 5.23
C SER A 87 -23.29 -14.75 5.60
N THR A 88 -23.43 -15.69 4.66
CA THR A 88 -23.04 -17.11 4.84
C THR A 88 -21.52 -17.34 4.76
N GLU A 89 -20.70 -16.34 5.09
CA GLU A 89 -19.24 -16.44 4.96
C GLU A 89 -18.65 -17.42 5.98
N ILE A 90 -17.76 -18.28 5.48
CA ILE A 90 -17.19 -19.46 6.15
C ILE A 90 -16.50 -19.12 7.48
N THR A 91 -15.93 -17.92 7.62
CA THR A 91 -15.11 -17.56 8.80
C THR A 91 -15.93 -17.36 10.08
N ARG A 92 -17.26 -17.18 9.99
CA ARG A 92 -18.11 -17.04 11.19
C ARG A 92 -18.85 -18.33 11.56
N PHE A 93 -18.91 -19.30 10.64
CA PHE A 93 -19.39 -20.65 10.91
C PHE A 93 -18.18 -21.57 11.13
N GLN A 94 -17.49 -21.46 12.27
CA GLN A 94 -16.87 -22.66 12.82
C GLN A 94 -18.01 -23.54 13.35
N PRO A 95 -18.33 -24.68 12.71
CA PRO A 95 -19.24 -25.63 13.32
C PRO A 95 -18.45 -26.29 14.43
N THR A 96 -18.73 -25.94 15.68
CA THR A 96 -18.30 -26.71 16.86
C THR A 96 -19.02 -28.06 16.99
N THR A 97 -19.60 -28.57 15.90
CA THR A 97 -20.29 -29.85 15.86
C THR A 97 -19.98 -30.54 14.54
N MET A 98 -19.20 -31.60 14.66
CA MET A 98 -18.98 -32.63 13.67
C MET A 98 -20.32 -33.13 13.13
N ASP A 99 -20.67 -32.84 11.88
CA ASP A 99 -21.62 -33.63 11.08
C ASP A 99 -21.64 -33.16 9.62
N LYS A 100 -20.51 -33.32 8.90
CA LYS A 100 -20.48 -33.37 7.43
C LYS A 100 -19.36 -34.30 6.96
N ILE A 101 -19.59 -35.60 7.05
CA ILE A 101 -18.71 -36.63 6.47
C ILE A 101 -18.76 -36.59 4.93
N GLU A 102 -19.84 -36.05 4.34
CA GLU A 102 -20.05 -36.06 2.89
C GLU A 102 -19.16 -35.08 2.10
N SER A 103 -18.67 -33.99 2.71
CA SER A 103 -17.75 -33.06 2.02
C SER A 103 -16.31 -33.55 1.98
N LYS A 104 -15.97 -34.62 2.71
CA LYS A 104 -14.57 -35.11 2.80
C LYS A 104 -14.19 -36.02 1.63
N VAL A 105 -15.14 -36.69 0.98
CA VAL A 105 -14.85 -37.62 -0.13
C VAL A 105 -14.37 -36.86 -1.38
N GLY A 106 -15.03 -35.76 -1.75
CA GLY A 106 -14.63 -34.96 -2.92
C GLY A 106 -13.31 -34.20 -2.76
N PHE A 107 -12.98 -33.75 -1.54
CA PHE A 107 -11.71 -33.09 -1.24
C PHE A 107 -10.55 -34.09 -1.25
N SER A 108 -10.79 -35.31 -0.75
CA SER A 108 -9.79 -36.39 -0.75
C SER A 108 -9.45 -36.85 -2.18
N ILE A 109 -10.45 -36.94 -3.05
CA ILE A 109 -10.25 -37.34 -4.46
C ILE A 109 -9.47 -36.27 -5.22
N LYS A 110 -9.77 -34.97 -5.05
CA LYS A 110 -8.99 -33.89 -5.68
C LYS A 110 -7.54 -33.88 -5.21
N LYS A 111 -7.31 -34.04 -3.90
CA LYS A 111 -5.96 -34.11 -3.34
C LYS A 111 -5.19 -35.34 -3.82
N GLN A 112 -5.84 -36.51 -3.89
CA GLN A 112 -5.24 -37.72 -4.47
C GLN A 112 -4.99 -37.60 -5.98
N MET A 113 -5.81 -36.84 -6.72
CA MET A 113 -5.63 -36.63 -8.15
C MET A 113 -4.48 -35.64 -8.44
N GLU A 114 -4.30 -34.62 -7.61
CA GLU A 114 -3.12 -33.73 -7.65
C GLU A 114 -1.84 -34.47 -7.26
N ASP A 115 -1.85 -35.28 -6.19
CA ASP A 115 -0.68 -36.08 -5.77
C ASP A 115 -0.26 -37.09 -6.86
N ASN A 116 -1.21 -37.69 -7.57
CA ASN A 116 -0.90 -38.64 -8.65
C ASN A 116 -0.46 -37.98 -9.96
N MET A 117 -0.52 -36.64 -10.08
CA MET A 117 -0.19 -35.93 -11.32
C MET A 117 1.32 -35.89 -11.59
N TYR A 118 2.16 -36.11 -10.57
CA TYR A 118 3.62 -35.98 -10.66
C TYR A 118 4.36 -37.31 -10.43
N MET A 119 3.72 -38.45 -10.64
CA MET A 119 4.33 -39.76 -10.39
C MET A 119 5.32 -40.20 -11.48
N ASP A 120 5.10 -39.75 -12.72
CA ASP A 120 5.96 -40.08 -13.87
C ASP A 120 6.94 -38.95 -14.20
N ARG A 121 8.15 -39.31 -14.64
CA ARG A 121 9.21 -38.37 -15.00
C ARG A 121 8.80 -37.46 -16.15
N GLU A 122 8.11 -37.98 -17.16
CA GLU A 122 7.63 -37.18 -18.29
C GLU A 122 6.57 -36.18 -17.84
N SER A 123 5.67 -36.59 -16.93
CA SER A 123 4.67 -35.70 -16.34
C SER A 123 5.29 -34.58 -15.51
N GLN A 124 6.34 -34.89 -14.73
CA GLN A 124 7.10 -33.88 -13.99
C GLN A 124 7.78 -32.88 -14.92
N ILE A 125 8.43 -33.34 -15.99
CA ILE A 125 9.08 -32.45 -16.97
C ILE A 125 8.03 -31.54 -17.62
N ALA A 126 6.92 -32.10 -18.10
CA ALA A 126 5.84 -31.31 -18.71
C ALA A 126 5.25 -30.29 -17.74
N ALA A 127 5.13 -30.64 -16.45
CA ALA A 127 4.67 -29.72 -15.43
C ALA A 127 5.65 -28.58 -15.14
N ILE A 128 6.95 -28.87 -15.10
CA ILE A 128 8.01 -27.86 -14.94
C ILE A 128 7.99 -26.92 -16.15
N GLU A 129 7.97 -27.44 -17.38
CA GLU A 129 7.93 -26.61 -18.58
C GLU A 129 6.68 -25.71 -18.61
N LYS A 130 5.53 -26.25 -18.19
CA LYS A 130 4.28 -25.50 -18.08
C LYS A 130 4.38 -24.31 -17.11
N THR A 131 5.10 -24.42 -15.98
CA THR A 131 5.24 -23.26 -15.07
C THR A 131 6.03 -22.13 -15.73
N PHE A 132 7.08 -22.45 -16.49
CA PHE A 132 7.84 -21.45 -17.26
C PHE A 132 7.03 -20.83 -18.41
N GLU A 133 6.08 -21.55 -19.00
CA GLU A 133 5.16 -21.00 -19.99
C GLU A 133 4.08 -20.10 -19.36
N ASP A 134 3.51 -20.53 -18.24
CA ASP A 134 2.42 -19.81 -17.57
C ASP A 134 2.90 -18.47 -16.98
N VAL A 135 4.14 -18.40 -16.48
CA VAL A 135 4.74 -17.15 -15.95
C VAL A 135 4.94 -16.08 -17.02
N LYS A 136 5.01 -16.44 -18.31
CA LYS A 136 5.11 -15.47 -19.41
C LYS A 136 3.80 -14.70 -19.66
N LYS A 137 2.68 -15.17 -19.08
CA LYS A 137 1.37 -14.51 -19.22
C LYS A 137 1.25 -13.40 -18.18
N PRO A 138 0.82 -12.18 -18.55
CA PRO A 138 0.75 -11.04 -17.61
C PRO A 138 -0.31 -11.26 -16.54
N VAL A 139 -0.02 -10.83 -15.31
CA VAL A 139 -0.89 -11.01 -14.13
C VAL A 139 -1.85 -9.83 -14.01
N LEU A 140 -3.02 -9.94 -14.64
CA LEU A 140 -4.02 -8.86 -14.66
C LEU A 140 -4.92 -8.80 -13.41
N LYS A 141 -5.11 -9.92 -12.72
CA LYS A 141 -6.08 -10.04 -11.62
C LYS A 141 -5.51 -10.84 -10.46
N HIS A 142 -5.76 -10.38 -9.24
CA HIS A 142 -5.47 -11.16 -8.05
C HIS A 142 -6.40 -12.39 -7.96
N TYR A 143 -5.86 -13.54 -7.56
CA TYR A 143 -6.58 -14.83 -7.54
C TYR A 143 -7.85 -14.83 -6.67
N SER A 144 -7.81 -14.26 -5.46
CA SER A 144 -8.99 -14.17 -4.55
C SER A 144 -9.71 -12.82 -4.48
N LYS A 145 -9.04 -11.71 -4.79
CA LYS A 145 -9.57 -10.36 -4.52
C LYS A 145 -9.89 -9.64 -5.84
N PRO A 146 -11.16 -9.56 -6.25
CA PRO A 146 -11.53 -8.80 -7.44
C PRO A 146 -11.24 -7.31 -7.21
N GLY A 147 -10.63 -6.65 -8.19
CA GLY A 147 -10.29 -5.22 -8.13
C GLY A 147 -8.84 -4.90 -7.75
N VAL A 148 -8.03 -5.90 -7.40
CA VAL A 148 -6.58 -5.72 -7.21
C VAL A 148 -5.86 -6.08 -8.52
N THR A 149 -5.08 -5.12 -9.02
CA THR A 149 -4.26 -5.25 -10.24
C THR A 149 -2.78 -5.21 -9.88
N ALA A 150 -1.96 -5.98 -10.60
CA ALA A 150 -0.50 -5.92 -10.44
C ALA A 150 0.01 -4.55 -10.92
N VAL A 151 0.92 -3.95 -10.15
CA VAL A 151 1.56 -2.65 -10.48
C VAL A 151 2.90 -2.88 -11.18
N ALA A 152 3.70 -3.81 -10.67
CA ALA A 152 5.00 -4.17 -11.21
C ALA A 152 5.20 -5.68 -11.12
N GLU A 153 5.84 -6.25 -12.13
CA GLU A 153 6.25 -7.65 -12.18
C GLU A 153 7.77 -7.71 -12.19
N MET A 154 8.37 -8.30 -11.15
CA MET A 154 9.83 -8.45 -11.04
C MET A 154 10.21 -9.92 -11.21
N PRO A 155 10.91 -10.30 -12.28
CA PRO A 155 11.32 -11.68 -12.49
C PRO A 155 12.45 -12.06 -11.53
N VAL A 156 12.44 -13.32 -11.09
CA VAL A 156 13.43 -13.90 -10.18
C VAL A 156 14.40 -14.77 -10.99
N PHE A 157 15.70 -14.46 -10.93
CA PHE A 157 16.77 -15.16 -11.64
C PHE A 157 17.88 -15.61 -10.67
N PRO A 158 18.65 -16.66 -10.99
CA PRO A 158 19.87 -16.96 -10.23
C PRO A 158 20.90 -15.83 -10.43
N ASP A 159 21.61 -15.43 -9.37
CA ASP A 159 22.73 -14.49 -9.47
C ASP A 159 23.97 -15.25 -9.96
N PHE A 160 24.64 -14.78 -11.01
CA PHE A 160 25.92 -15.34 -11.46
C PHE A 160 27.13 -14.48 -11.06
N ASP A 161 26.89 -13.25 -10.60
CA ASP A 161 27.94 -12.30 -10.26
C ASP A 161 28.40 -12.49 -8.81
N LEU A 162 27.44 -12.62 -7.88
CA LEU A 162 27.73 -12.79 -6.45
C LEU A 162 27.91 -14.24 -6.03
N TRP A 163 27.51 -15.21 -6.83
CA TRP A 163 27.59 -16.62 -6.45
C TRP A 163 29.03 -17.11 -6.23
N LYS A 164 30.02 -16.36 -6.72
CA LYS A 164 31.45 -16.57 -6.45
C LYS A 164 31.87 -16.23 -5.02
N PHE A 165 31.09 -15.41 -4.31
CA PHE A 165 31.41 -14.98 -2.95
C PHE A 165 30.70 -15.88 -1.94
N PRO A 166 31.43 -16.47 -0.98
CA PRO A 166 30.80 -17.19 0.12
C PRO A 166 30.10 -16.18 1.03
N CYS A 167 28.80 -16.37 1.22
CA CYS A 167 27.99 -15.55 2.11
C CYS A 167 27.63 -16.35 3.35
N ALA A 168 27.78 -15.73 4.52
CA ALA A 168 27.34 -16.31 5.79
C ALA A 168 26.34 -15.36 6.46
N GLN A 169 25.27 -15.91 7.02
CA GLN A 169 24.35 -15.15 7.86
C GLN A 169 24.82 -15.24 9.30
N VAL A 170 25.10 -14.07 9.89
CA VAL A 170 25.41 -13.95 11.32
C VAL A 170 24.16 -13.47 12.04
N ILE A 171 23.74 -14.23 13.05
CA ILE A 171 22.59 -13.91 13.90
C ILE A 171 23.11 -13.65 15.31
N PHE A 172 22.71 -12.53 15.89
CA PHE A 172 23.06 -12.16 17.26
C PHE A 172 21.86 -12.39 18.19
N ASP A 173 22.09 -12.98 19.35
CA ASP A 173 21.04 -13.21 20.37
C ASP A 173 20.50 -11.91 20.98
N SER A 174 21.28 -10.83 20.90
CA SER A 174 20.94 -9.51 21.41
C SER A 174 21.49 -8.44 20.48
N ASP A 175 20.75 -7.34 20.36
CA ASP A 175 21.09 -6.22 19.50
C ASP A 175 22.55 -5.76 19.74
N PRO A 176 23.45 -5.86 18.75
CA PRO A 176 24.83 -5.40 18.86
C PRO A 176 24.96 -3.87 18.91
N ALA A 177 23.87 -3.12 18.73
CA ALA A 177 23.87 -1.65 18.74
C ALA A 177 24.49 -1.04 20.00
N PRO A 178 25.23 0.08 19.85
CA PRO A 178 25.50 0.96 20.96
C PRO A 178 24.18 1.60 21.45
N GLN A 179 23.81 1.35 22.71
CA GLN A 179 22.52 1.77 23.29
C GLN A 179 22.40 3.28 23.56
N ASN A 180 23.50 4.03 23.47
CA ASN A 180 23.59 5.44 23.88
C ASN A 180 23.42 6.44 22.71
N ILE A 181 23.07 5.96 21.52
CA ILE A 181 23.11 6.73 20.27
C ILE A 181 21.72 6.71 19.60
N PRO A 182 21.26 7.75 18.89
CA PRO A 182 20.00 7.73 18.15
C PRO A 182 19.99 6.68 17.03
N ALA A 183 18.80 6.14 16.71
CA ALA A 183 18.64 5.02 15.79
C ALA A 183 19.25 5.23 14.39
N HIS A 184 19.28 6.47 13.88
CA HIS A 184 19.92 6.79 12.60
C HIS A 184 21.43 6.55 12.64
N GLU A 185 22.10 7.07 13.66
CA GLU A 185 23.54 6.92 13.83
C GLU A 185 23.91 5.47 14.18
N GLN A 186 23.05 4.73 14.90
CA GLN A 186 23.27 3.30 15.15
C GLN A 186 23.39 2.49 13.84
N VAL A 187 22.53 2.76 12.86
CA VAL A 187 22.56 2.08 11.55
C VAL A 187 23.85 2.40 10.80
N GLU A 188 24.31 3.65 10.84
CA GLU A 188 25.56 4.08 10.20
C GLU A 188 26.77 3.38 10.83
N VAL A 189 26.85 3.34 12.16
CA VAL A 189 27.91 2.65 12.90
C VAL A 189 27.93 1.15 12.60
N MET A 190 26.76 0.50 12.61
CA MET A 190 26.65 -0.92 12.29
C MET A 190 27.03 -1.25 10.85
N SER A 191 26.73 -0.36 9.90
CA SER A 191 27.04 -0.57 8.49
C SER A 191 28.54 -0.68 8.21
N GLN A 192 29.36 -0.10 9.09
CA GLN A 192 30.81 -0.12 9.03
C GLN A 192 31.43 -1.10 10.04
N ALA A 193 30.63 -1.85 10.78
CA ALA A 193 31.13 -2.81 11.74
C ALA A 193 31.85 -3.97 11.05
N MET A 194 32.89 -4.49 11.70
CA MET A 194 33.67 -5.61 11.19
C MET A 194 33.49 -6.84 12.07
N ILE A 195 33.44 -8.01 11.45
CA ILE A 195 33.34 -9.30 12.12
C ILE A 195 34.59 -10.09 11.76
N ARG A 196 35.31 -10.58 12.78
CA ARG A 196 36.51 -11.39 12.57
C ARG A 196 36.51 -12.62 13.47
N GLY A 197 36.80 -13.78 12.90
CA GLY A 197 37.13 -14.97 13.67
C GLY A 197 38.51 -14.82 14.31
N VAL A 198 38.58 -15.02 15.62
CA VAL A 198 39.81 -14.99 16.41
C VAL A 198 39.98 -16.36 17.07
N MET A 199 41.22 -16.82 17.17
CA MET A 199 41.59 -18.02 17.92
C MET A 199 42.48 -17.56 19.06
N ASP A 200 42.09 -17.85 20.29
CA ASP A 200 42.89 -17.53 21.47
C ASP A 200 44.10 -18.48 21.60
N GLU A 201 45.05 -18.12 22.47
CA GLU A 201 46.23 -18.94 22.79
C GLU A 201 45.86 -20.33 23.35
N PHE A 202 44.63 -20.49 23.84
CA PHE A 202 44.05 -21.74 24.33
C PHE A 202 43.30 -22.55 23.26
N GLU A 203 43.44 -22.22 21.97
CA GLU A 203 42.76 -22.83 20.82
C GLU A 203 41.22 -22.68 20.80
N GLU A 204 40.66 -21.83 21.66
CA GLU A 204 39.24 -21.49 21.64
C GLU A 204 38.94 -20.50 20.50
N GLN A 205 37.98 -20.84 19.65
CA GLN A 205 37.58 -20.03 18.50
C GLN A 205 36.34 -19.20 18.84
N PHE A 206 36.46 -17.87 18.76
CA PHE A 206 35.34 -16.96 18.95
C PHE A 206 35.29 -15.91 17.82
N VAL A 207 34.14 -15.29 17.67
CA VAL A 207 33.93 -14.22 16.70
C VAL A 207 33.91 -12.90 17.44
N ALA A 208 34.84 -12.01 17.10
CA ALA A 208 34.89 -10.66 17.64
C ALA A 208 34.12 -9.70 16.72
N TYR A 209 33.23 -8.92 17.31
CA TYR A 209 32.49 -7.84 16.68
C TYR A 209 33.16 -6.51 17.00
N PHE A 210 33.67 -5.86 15.96
CA PHE A 210 34.40 -4.60 16.04
C PHE A 210 33.52 -3.44 15.55
N LEU A 211 33.51 -2.36 16.32
CA LEU A 211 32.88 -1.10 15.94
C LEU A 211 33.94 -0.04 15.61
N PRO A 212 33.73 0.80 14.60
CA PRO A 212 34.63 1.91 14.31
C PRO A 212 34.64 2.90 15.48
N SER A 213 35.79 3.54 15.73
CA SER A 213 35.86 4.70 16.63
C SER A 213 35.14 5.91 16.04
N GLU A 214 34.81 6.90 16.87
CA GLU A 214 34.21 8.16 16.41
C GLU A 214 35.07 8.87 15.36
N GLU A 215 36.40 8.83 15.52
CA GLU A 215 37.35 9.39 14.55
C GLU A 215 37.33 8.64 13.21
N THR A 216 37.25 7.30 13.27
CA THR A 216 37.15 6.44 12.09
C THR A 216 35.86 6.68 11.33
N LEU A 217 34.73 6.88 12.01
CA LEU A 217 33.45 7.20 11.35
C LEU A 217 33.52 8.49 10.54
N VAL A 218 34.17 9.53 11.07
CA VAL A 218 34.35 10.80 10.35
C VAL A 218 35.22 10.58 9.12
N LYS A 219 36.36 9.90 9.25
CA LYS A 219 37.24 9.57 8.12
C LYS A 219 36.49 8.77 7.04
N ARG A 220 35.71 7.78 7.45
CA ARG A 220 34.89 6.92 6.56
C ARG A 220 33.79 7.70 5.84
N LYS A 221 33.23 8.71 6.49
CA LYS A 221 32.26 9.62 5.87
C LYS A 221 32.91 10.47 4.78
N GLU A 222 34.08 11.03 5.03
CA GLU A 222 34.86 11.76 4.02
C GLU A 222 35.21 10.86 2.82
N ASP A 223 35.61 9.61 3.07
CA ASP A 223 35.95 8.65 2.02
C ASP A 223 34.73 8.32 1.15
N SER A 224 33.56 8.12 1.78
CA SER A 224 32.30 7.90 1.08
C SER A 224 31.90 9.10 0.22
N GLU A 225 32.14 10.33 0.69
CA GLU A 225 31.88 11.55 -0.08
C GLU A 225 32.86 11.71 -1.25
N ALA A 226 34.12 11.26 -1.08
CA ALA A 226 35.13 11.22 -2.13
C ALA A 226 34.95 10.06 -3.13
N GLY A 227 34.06 9.10 -2.84
CA GLY A 227 33.83 7.90 -3.65
C GLY A 227 35.00 6.90 -3.61
N VAL A 228 35.82 6.94 -2.55
CA VAL A 228 36.96 6.05 -2.35
C VAL A 228 36.63 5.07 -1.22
N GLU A 229 36.97 3.79 -1.38
CA GLU A 229 36.61 2.78 -0.39
C GLU A 229 37.47 2.86 0.87
N TYR A 230 38.79 2.94 0.74
CA TYR A 230 39.73 3.19 1.84
C TYR A 230 40.93 3.99 1.30
N ARG A 231 41.47 4.89 2.12
CA ARG A 231 42.71 5.62 1.83
C ARG A 231 43.91 4.86 2.40
N ASP A 232 44.88 4.52 1.55
CA ASP A 232 46.08 3.77 1.94
C ASP A 232 46.99 4.53 2.93
N ASP A 233 46.87 5.85 3.00
CA ASP A 233 47.64 6.75 3.86
C ASP A 233 46.99 7.02 5.22
N VAL A 234 45.81 6.47 5.48
CA VAL A 234 45.01 6.74 6.69
C VAL A 234 44.84 5.48 7.53
N GLU A 235 45.16 5.58 8.82
CA GLU A 235 44.87 4.52 9.79
C GLU A 235 43.42 4.65 10.31
N TYR A 236 42.70 3.54 10.28
CA TYR A 236 41.31 3.40 10.74
C TYR A 236 41.28 2.49 11.96
N ASP A 237 40.89 3.05 13.10
CA ASP A 237 40.82 2.34 14.37
C ASP A 237 39.44 1.73 14.58
N TYR A 238 39.45 0.45 14.94
CA TYR A 238 38.26 -0.34 15.28
C TYR A 238 38.43 -0.93 16.68
N VAL A 239 37.42 -0.77 17.52
CA VAL A 239 37.42 -1.23 18.91
C VAL A 239 36.55 -2.48 19.01
N MET A 240 37.08 -3.51 19.68
CA MET A 240 36.31 -4.71 19.98
C MET A 240 35.17 -4.35 20.93
N HIS A 241 33.93 -4.59 20.51
CA HIS A 241 32.75 -4.27 21.30
C HIS A 241 32.16 -5.52 21.97
N ARG A 242 32.15 -6.66 21.26
CA ARG A 242 31.59 -7.92 21.78
C ARG A 242 32.32 -9.14 21.24
N GLU A 243 32.30 -10.20 22.02
CA GLU A 243 32.77 -11.53 21.65
C GLU A 243 31.57 -12.48 21.61
N TYR A 244 31.51 -13.31 20.58
CA TYR A 244 30.44 -14.25 20.37
C TYR A 244 31.00 -15.65 20.17
N ASN A 245 30.40 -16.61 20.88
CA ASN A 245 30.52 -18.02 20.55
C ASN A 245 29.61 -18.31 19.34
N TRP A 246 30.13 -19.02 18.35
CA TRP A 246 29.42 -19.27 17.11
C TRP A 246 29.21 -20.76 16.89
N ASN A 247 28.19 -21.10 16.12
CA ASN A 247 27.91 -22.47 15.70
C ASN A 247 27.72 -22.51 14.20
N VAL A 248 28.55 -23.27 13.50
CA VAL A 248 28.44 -23.45 12.05
C VAL A 248 27.35 -24.46 11.75
N LYS A 249 26.30 -24.02 11.06
CA LYS A 249 25.32 -24.94 10.50
C LYS A 249 25.66 -25.16 9.03
N ASN A 250 26.13 -26.36 8.70
CA ASN A 250 26.39 -26.78 7.31
C ASN A 250 25.28 -27.71 6.83
N LYS A 251 25.19 -27.99 5.51
CA LYS A 251 24.23 -28.91 4.88
C LYS A 251 24.25 -30.32 5.48
N ALA A 252 25.37 -30.74 6.08
CA ALA A 252 25.49 -32.02 6.77
C ALA A 252 24.91 -32.01 8.20
N SER A 253 24.60 -30.84 8.76
CA SER A 253 24.07 -30.70 10.10
C SER A 253 22.58 -31.10 10.15
N LYS A 254 22.20 -31.84 11.18
CA LYS A 254 20.81 -32.27 11.37
C LYS A 254 19.90 -31.05 11.61
N GLY A 255 18.88 -30.89 10.77
CA GLY A 255 17.98 -29.73 10.83
C GLY A 255 18.50 -28.51 10.08
N TYR A 256 19.40 -28.69 9.11
CA TYR A 256 19.77 -27.64 8.17
C TYR A 256 18.56 -27.24 7.31
N GLU A 257 18.26 -25.94 7.31
CA GLU A 257 17.28 -25.33 6.43
C GLU A 257 18.04 -24.59 5.31
N GLU A 258 17.63 -24.81 4.06
CA GLU A 258 18.20 -24.11 2.93
C GLU A 258 17.72 -22.66 2.94
N ASN A 259 18.63 -21.75 3.27
CA ASN A 259 18.37 -20.33 3.25
C ASN A 259 18.83 -19.73 1.92
N TYR A 260 18.02 -18.84 1.37
CA TYR A 260 18.32 -18.08 0.16
C TYR A 260 18.20 -16.59 0.49
N PHE A 261 19.07 -15.77 -0.09
CA PHE A 261 18.93 -14.32 -0.04
C PHE A 261 18.59 -13.78 -1.42
N PHE A 262 17.81 -12.71 -1.43
CA PHE A 262 17.40 -12.02 -2.64
C PHE A 262 18.08 -10.66 -2.74
N ILE A 263 18.49 -10.30 -3.95
CA ILE A 263 19.08 -9.00 -4.26
C ILE A 263 18.30 -8.39 -5.42
N THR A 264 17.84 -7.16 -5.22
CA THR A 264 17.19 -6.37 -6.27
C THR A 264 18.23 -5.54 -7.03
N ARG A 265 18.35 -5.74 -8.35
CA ARG A 265 19.12 -4.87 -9.25
C ARG A 265 18.29 -4.61 -10.51
N ASP A 266 18.20 -3.35 -10.93
CA ASP A 266 17.60 -2.95 -12.21
C ASP A 266 16.22 -3.60 -12.50
N ASP A 267 15.29 -3.53 -11.54
CA ASP A 267 13.95 -4.13 -11.59
C ASP A 267 13.90 -5.67 -11.74
N LYS A 268 15.02 -6.34 -11.48
CA LYS A 268 15.11 -7.81 -11.41
C LYS A 268 15.50 -8.25 -10.01
N VAL A 269 14.99 -9.41 -9.62
CA VAL A 269 15.36 -10.05 -8.36
C VAL A 269 16.31 -11.19 -8.68
N PHE A 270 17.44 -11.21 -7.99
CA PHE A 270 18.41 -12.28 -8.08
C PHE A 270 18.39 -13.09 -6.79
N TYR A 271 18.47 -14.40 -6.87
CA TYR A 271 18.56 -15.28 -5.70
C TYR A 271 19.91 -15.98 -5.63
N ASN A 272 20.40 -16.16 -4.41
CA ASN A 272 21.59 -16.94 -4.11
C ASN A 272 21.37 -17.77 -2.85
N ASP A 273 21.98 -18.95 -2.84
CA ASP A 273 22.01 -19.83 -1.68
C ASP A 273 22.97 -19.25 -0.63
N LEU A 274 22.54 -19.21 0.62
CA LEU A 274 23.42 -18.98 1.77
C LEU A 274 24.13 -20.30 2.11
N GLU A 275 25.07 -20.72 1.26
CA GLU A 275 25.97 -21.80 1.61
C GLU A 275 27.05 -21.29 2.57
N THR A 276 27.03 -21.76 3.81
CA THR A 276 28.22 -21.71 4.67
C THR A 276 29.11 -22.89 4.28
N ARG A 277 30.06 -22.66 3.36
CA ARG A 277 31.09 -23.67 3.03
C ARG A 277 32.12 -23.80 4.14
#